data_AF-A0A151UCS0-F1
#
_entry.id   AF-A0A151UCS0-F1
#
_cell.length_a   1.000
_cell.length_b   1.000
_cell.length_c   1.000
_cell.angle_alpha   90.00
_cell.angle_beta   90.00
_cell.angle_gamma   90.00
#
_symmetry.space_group_name_H-M   'P 1'
#
loop_
_entity.id
_entity.type
_entity.pdbx_description
1 polymer ?
#
loop_
_entity_poly.entity_id
_entity_poly.type
_entity_poly.pdbx_seq_one_letter_code
_entity_poly.pdbx_strand_id
1 'polypeptide(L)'
;RKNVTSYTYKFPSMFSSNKWKSSKFSSTSEGRKVEGMALNSRLWKNIIIRLKSVVPLMTVLRLVDSDEKPFMGFIYDGMDCAKEKIKINFGNVKKM
;
A
#
# COMPACT_ATOMS: atom_id res chain seq x y z
N ARG A 1 -10.26 13.61 -1.19
CA ARG A 1 -9.18 12.69 -0.71
C ARG A 1 -9.05 11.55 -1.72
N LYS A 2 -7.87 11.28 -2.28
CA LYS A 2 -7.65 10.12 -3.18
C LYS A 2 -7.20 8.92 -2.34
N ASN A 3 -7.89 7.80 -2.47
CA ASN A 3 -7.72 6.59 -1.67
C ASN A 3 -6.57 5.75 -2.26
N VAL A 4 -5.77 5.07 -1.44
CA VAL A 4 -4.66 4.19 -1.89
C VAL A 4 -5.14 3.18 -2.95
N THR A 5 -6.38 2.72 -2.83
CA THR A 5 -7.02 1.80 -3.78
C THR A 5 -7.17 2.35 -5.20
N SER A 6 -7.36 3.65 -5.41
CA SER A 6 -7.53 4.18 -6.78
C SER A 6 -6.22 4.18 -7.57
N TYR A 7 -5.08 4.31 -6.87
CA TYR A 7 -3.76 4.22 -7.49
C TYR A 7 -3.35 2.76 -7.77
N THR A 8 -3.76 1.81 -6.94
CA THR A 8 -3.41 0.39 -7.11
C THR A 8 -4.06 -0.25 -8.33
N TYR A 9 -5.22 0.23 -8.79
CA TYR A 9 -5.84 -0.26 -10.04
C TYR A 9 -5.33 0.46 -11.30
N LYS A 10 -4.70 1.63 -11.14
CA LYS A 10 -4.19 2.42 -12.26
C LYS A 10 -2.85 1.91 -12.79
N PHE A 11 -1.99 1.38 -11.91
CA PHE A 11 -0.68 0.88 -12.32
C PHE A 11 -0.75 -0.39 -13.20
N PRO A 12 -1.51 -1.44 -12.84
CA PRO A 12 -1.66 -2.63 -13.70
C PRO A 12 -2.29 -2.29 -15.06
N SER A 13 -3.28 -1.40 -15.09
CA SER A 13 -3.98 -1.02 -16.32
C SER A 13 -3.10 -0.25 -17.32
N MET A 14 -2.00 0.37 -16.87
CA MET A 14 -1.02 0.96 -17.78
C MET A 14 -0.34 -0.10 -18.66
N PHE A 15 -0.11 -1.30 -18.16
CA PHE A 15 0.49 -2.41 -18.91
C PHE A 15 -0.50 -3.03 -19.91
N SER A 16 -1.81 -2.90 -19.68
CA SER A 16 -2.82 -3.30 -20.67
C SER A 16 -3.02 -2.28 -21.80
N SER A 17 -2.43 -1.08 -21.69
CA SER A 17 -2.69 0.03 -22.61
C SER A 17 -1.98 -0.13 -23.97
N ASN A 18 -2.55 0.45 -25.02
CA ASN A 18 -1.92 0.47 -26.34
C ASN A 18 -0.56 1.19 -26.33
N LYS A 19 -0.38 2.17 -25.44
CA LYS A 19 0.89 2.88 -25.25
C LYS A 19 2.00 1.97 -24.71
N TRP A 20 1.65 1.03 -23.82
CA TRP A 20 2.61 0.01 -23.38
C TRP A 20 2.91 -0.96 -24.52
N LYS A 21 1.87 -1.47 -25.19
CA LYS A 21 2.04 -2.44 -26.29
C LYS A 21 2.94 -1.91 -27.42
N SER A 22 2.84 -0.63 -27.77
CA SER A 22 3.68 0.02 -28.78
C SER A 22 5.06 0.47 -28.28
N SER A 23 5.38 0.30 -26.99
CA SER A 23 6.66 0.66 -26.42
C SER A 23 7.76 -0.32 -26.83
N LYS A 24 8.98 0.18 -27.07
CA LYS A 24 10.17 -0.66 -27.26
C LYS A 24 10.41 -1.64 -26.10
N PHE A 25 9.93 -1.30 -24.89
CA PHE A 25 10.14 -2.11 -23.70
C PHE A 25 9.20 -3.33 -23.61
N SER A 26 8.00 -3.29 -24.20
CA SER A 26 7.04 -4.40 -24.11
C SER A 26 7.57 -5.69 -24.77
N SER A 27 8.43 -5.54 -25.77
CA SER A 27 9.00 -6.67 -26.52
C SER A 27 10.26 -7.25 -25.86
N THR A 28 10.85 -6.56 -24.88
CA THR A 28 12.05 -7.03 -24.18
C THR A 28 11.71 -8.14 -23.18
N SER A 29 12.66 -9.05 -22.93
CA SER A 29 12.53 -10.07 -21.88
C SER A 29 12.15 -9.45 -20.54
N GLU A 30 12.83 -8.38 -20.15
CA GLU A 30 12.62 -7.75 -18.85
C GLU A 30 11.31 -6.98 -18.77
N GLY A 31 10.90 -6.31 -19.86
CA GLY A 31 9.60 -5.67 -19.94
C GLY A 31 8.44 -6.66 -19.82
N ARG A 32 8.53 -7.85 -20.46
CA ARG A 32 7.53 -8.91 -20.30
C ARG A 32 7.48 -9.47 -18.88
N LYS A 33 8.62 -9.63 -18.20
CA LYS A 33 8.64 -10.05 -16.79
C LYS A 33 7.97 -9.02 -15.90
N VAL A 34 8.28 -7.73 -16.10
CA VAL A 34 7.66 -6.63 -15.34
C VAL A 34 6.17 -6.54 -15.61
N GLU A 35 5.73 -6.66 -16.86
CA GLU A 35 4.32 -6.72 -17.24
C GLU A 35 3.60 -7.90 -16.56
N GLY A 36 4.19 -9.10 -16.60
CA GLY A 36 3.64 -10.28 -15.94
C GLY A 36 3.48 -10.10 -14.42
N MET A 37 4.46 -9.47 -13.77
CA MET A 37 4.36 -9.11 -12.34
C MET A 37 3.30 -8.03 -12.10
N ALA A 38 3.25 -7.00 -12.94
CA ALA A 38 2.31 -5.89 -12.83
C ALA A 38 0.86 -6.29 -13.10
N LEU A 39 0.60 -7.29 -13.94
CA LEU A 39 -0.74 -7.80 -14.21
C LEU A 39 -1.16 -8.93 -13.25
N ASN A 40 -0.26 -9.40 -12.38
CA ASN A 40 -0.56 -10.48 -11.44
C ASN A 40 -1.46 -9.99 -10.29
N SER A 41 -2.75 -10.31 -10.37
CA SER A 41 -3.76 -9.93 -9.38
C SER A 41 -3.48 -10.48 -7.98
N ARG A 42 -2.85 -11.65 -7.85
CA ARG A 42 -2.47 -12.24 -6.56
C ARG A 42 -1.37 -11.43 -5.88
N LEU A 43 -0.40 -10.94 -6.64
CA LEU A 43 0.63 -10.03 -6.10
C LEU A 43 0.00 -8.75 -5.55
N TRP A 44 -0.90 -8.11 -6.31
CA TRP A 44 -1.60 -6.90 -5.83
C TRP A 44 -2.44 -7.14 -4.59
N LYS A 45 -3.16 -8.27 -4.54
CA LYS A 45 -3.92 -8.65 -3.34
C LYS A 45 -3.02 -8.75 -2.13
N ASN A 46 -1.87 -9.41 -2.26
CA ASN A 46 -0.89 -9.55 -1.17
C ASN A 46 -0.27 -8.19 -0.78
N ILE A 47 0.06 -7.34 -1.75
CA ILE A 47 0.59 -5.99 -1.51
C ILE A 47 -0.44 -5.14 -0.76
N ILE A 48 -1.71 -5.16 -1.17
CA ILE A 48 -2.78 -4.41 -0.50
C ILE A 48 -2.96 -4.89 0.94
N ILE A 49 -2.91 -6.20 1.20
CA ILE A 49 -2.97 -6.76 2.55
C ILE A 49 -1.81 -6.25 3.42
N ARG A 50 -0.58 -6.24 2.89
CA ARG A 50 0.58 -5.69 3.63
C ARG A 50 0.49 -4.18 3.83
N LEU A 51 0.04 -3.43 2.83
CA LEU A 51 -0.12 -1.98 2.95
C LEU A 51 -1.14 -1.62 4.03
N LYS A 52 -2.19 -2.43 4.21
CA LYS A 52 -3.17 -2.25 5.28
C LYS A 52 -2.57 -2.33 6.70
N SER A 53 -1.43 -3.02 6.90
CA SER A 53 -0.71 -3.01 8.18
C SER A 53 0.35 -1.92 8.27
N VAL A 54 1.05 -1.62 7.17
CA VAL A 54 2.15 -0.65 7.15
C VAL A 54 1.67 0.80 7.20
N VAL A 55 0.56 1.13 6.52
CA VAL A 55 0.05 2.52 6.44
C VAL A 55 -0.28 3.13 7.81
N PRO A 56 -0.98 2.43 8.73
CA PRO A 56 -1.19 2.95 10.08
C PRO A 56 0.11 3.21 10.85
N LEU A 57 1.10 2.32 10.73
CA LEU A 57 2.40 2.47 11.38
C LEU A 57 3.21 3.64 10.82
N MET A 58 3.23 3.81 9.50
CA MET A 58 3.84 4.98 8.87
C MET A 58 3.18 6.29 9.31
N THR A 59 1.89 6.26 9.63
CA THR A 59 1.17 7.45 10.13
C THR A 59 1.68 7.83 11.53
N VAL A 60 1.95 6.84 12.39
CA VAL A 60 2.55 7.07 13.71
C VAL A 60 3.98 7.55 13.59
N LEU A 61 4.80 6.95 12.72
CA LEU A 61 6.17 7.39 12.48
C LEU A 61 6.23 8.85 12.03
N ARG A 62 5.36 9.25 11.09
CA ARG A 62 5.24 10.66 10.67
C ARG A 62 4.84 11.62 11.79
N LEU A 63 4.07 11.14 12.77
CA LEU A 63 3.72 11.93 13.94
C LEU A 63 4.95 12.15 14.85
N VAL A 64 5.80 11.13 14.97
CA VAL A 64 7.05 11.16 15.76
C VAL A 64 8.13 11.99 15.08
N ASP A 65 8.20 11.92 13.74
CA ASP A 65 9.16 12.66 12.92
C ASP A 65 8.80 14.14 12.75
N SER A 66 7.62 14.58 13.21
CA SER A 66 7.28 16.00 13.25
C SER A 66 8.18 16.68 14.27
N ASP A 67 8.96 17.71 13.87
CA ASP A 67 9.93 18.43 14.73
C ASP A 67 9.30 19.04 16.01
N GLU A 68 7.98 19.04 16.12
CA GLU A 68 7.27 19.29 17.38
C GLU A 68 7.49 18.12 18.34
N LYS A 69 8.36 18.33 19.33
CA LYS A 69 8.66 17.38 20.42
C LYS A 69 7.36 16.70 20.90
N PRO A 70 7.11 15.44 20.50
CA PRO A 70 5.80 14.85 20.71
C PRO A 70 5.61 14.62 22.21
N PHE A 71 4.54 15.18 22.77
CA PHE A 71 4.10 14.78 24.11
C PHE A 71 3.84 13.27 24.05
N MET A 72 4.46 12.48 24.94
CA MET A 72 4.38 11.01 24.89
C MET A 72 2.93 10.50 24.75
N GLY A 73 1.94 11.19 25.33
CA GLY A 73 0.53 10.89 25.16
C GLY A 73 0.07 10.82 23.70
N PHE A 74 0.50 11.74 22.83
CA PHE A 74 0.15 11.72 21.40
C PHE A 74 0.71 10.50 20.66
N ILE A 75 1.89 10.00 21.06
CA ILE A 75 2.47 8.79 20.46
C ILE A 75 1.66 7.56 20.88
N TYR A 76 1.28 7.46 22.16
CA TYR A 76 0.45 6.36 22.65
C TYR A 76 -0.92 6.34 21.97
N ASP A 77 -1.58 7.50 21.83
CA ASP A 77 -2.86 7.62 21.13
C ASP A 77 -2.74 7.26 19.65
N GLY A 78 -1.67 7.73 18.98
CA GLY A 78 -1.38 7.38 17.60
C GLY A 78 -1.16 5.88 17.41
N MET A 79 -0.43 5.26 18.34
CA MET A 79 -0.16 3.83 18.34
C MET A 79 -1.43 2.99 18.56
N ASP A 80 -2.30 3.39 19.49
CA ASP A 80 -3.56 2.69 19.74
C ASP A 80 -4.53 2.83 18.55
N CYS A 81 -4.59 4.00 17.93
CA CYS A 81 -5.30 4.19 16.67
C CYS A 81 -4.74 3.29 15.55
N ALA A 82 -3.42 3.10 15.50
CA ALA A 82 -2.80 2.21 14.52
C ALA A 82 -3.16 0.74 14.77
N LYS A 83 -3.12 0.27 16.03
CA LYS A 83 -3.54 -1.08 16.40
C LYS A 83 -4.99 -1.34 16.00
N GLU A 84 -5.89 -0.40 16.28
CA GLU A 84 -7.31 -0.54 15.95
C GLU A 84 -7.54 -0.57 14.44
N LYS A 85 -6.88 0.32 13.67
CA LYS A 85 -6.93 0.30 12.20
C LYS A 85 -6.42 -1.01 11.61
N ILE A 86 -5.33 -1.57 12.15
CA ILE A 86 -4.83 -2.89 11.73
C ILE A 86 -5.87 -3.96 12.05
N LYS A 87 -6.42 -3.97 13.27
CA LYS A 87 -7.43 -4.95 13.69
C LYS A 87 -8.67 -4.91 12.79
N ILE A 88 -9.18 -3.72 12.46
CA ILE A 88 -10.30 -3.52 11.52
C ILE A 88 -9.92 -4.01 10.12
N ASN A 89 -8.73 -3.65 9.63
CA ASN A 89 -8.28 -4.01 8.29
C ASN A 89 -8.13 -5.52 8.06
N PHE A 90 -7.89 -6.29 9.11
CA PHE A 90 -7.71 -7.75 9.11
C PHE A 90 -8.90 -8.52 9.68
N GLY A 91 -10.04 -7.88 9.91
CA GLY A 91 -11.30 -8.57 10.23
C GLY A 91 -11.53 -8.86 11.71
N ASN A 92 -11.08 -7.99 12.61
CA ASN A 92 -11.35 -8.06 14.05
C ASN A 92 -11.09 -9.47 14.63
N VAL A 93 -9.83 -9.90 14.63
CA VAL A 93 -9.42 -11.04 15.47
C VAL A 93 -9.68 -10.61 16.92
N LYS A 94 -10.82 -11.02 17.47
CA LYS A 94 -11.03 -11.01 18.92
C LYS A 94 -9.96 -11.94 19.48
N LYS A 95 -9.11 -11.42 20.37
CA LYS A 95 -8.38 -12.28 21.29
C LYS A 95 -9.44 -13.14 21.99
N MET A 96 -9.31 -14.47 21.84
CA MET A 96 -9.85 -15.40 22.82
C MET A 96 -9.20 -15.11 24.17
#